data_AF-K0UUA0-F1
#
_entry.id   AF-K0UUA0-F1
#
_cell.length_a   1.000
_cell.length_b   1.000
_cell.length_c   1.000
_cell.angle_alpha   90.00
_cell.angle_beta   90.00
_cell.angle_gamma   90.00
#
_symmetry.space_group_name_H-M   'P 1'
#
loop_
_entity.id
_entity.type
_entity.pdbx_description
1 polymer ?
#
loop_
_entity_poly.entity_id
_entity_poly.type
_entity_poly.pdbx_seq_one_letter_code
_entity_poly.pdbx_strand_id
1 'polypeptide(L)'
;MSEEDTLASGPWGAPALGTDRPDQPHFELGRPRLGGLATPVAFGEDEAKVIDAVADTLIPPGGGFPAPSDVGIVDFFGRYTTPKGYRAKHYPYLEEEDLKEFLARLGSDFVTGDAENRVQEIKRLEKEQEELFGQLRSLVYYGYYSASEVTAAIAREIPAGRDYHGPPLPYGYLHCIEDWDDEVLASAGQGSGYIATDDVVRVDLSKLTWTKKESS
;
A
#
# COMPACT_ATOMS: atom_id res chain seq x y z
N MET A 1 27.92 10.16 11.95
CA MET A 1 26.74 9.30 11.74
C MET A 1 26.80 8.88 10.29
N SER A 2 27.17 7.62 10.05
CA SER A 2 27.33 7.08 8.69
C SER A 2 25.96 6.83 8.06
N GLU A 3 25.88 6.84 6.73
CA GLU A 3 24.66 6.54 5.97
C GLU A 3 24.03 5.18 6.34
N GLU A 4 24.84 4.24 6.86
CA GLU A 4 24.40 2.94 7.39
C GLU A 4 23.51 3.05 8.65
N ASP A 5 23.74 4.03 9.53
CA ASP A 5 22.95 4.17 10.77
C ASP A 5 21.52 4.67 10.47
N THR A 6 21.32 5.39 9.37
CA THR A 6 20.02 5.93 8.95
C THR A 6 19.10 4.89 8.28
N LEU A 7 19.64 3.78 7.78
CA LEU A 7 18.87 2.70 7.15
C LEU A 7 18.23 1.72 8.16
N ALA A 8 18.65 1.78 9.43
CA ALA A 8 18.30 0.78 10.43
C ALA A 8 16.95 1.04 11.15
N SER A 9 16.46 2.28 11.22
CA SER A 9 15.20 2.57 11.93
C SER A 9 14.02 2.71 10.97
N GLY A 10 13.46 1.58 10.53
CA GLY A 10 12.12 1.58 9.92
C GLY A 10 11.06 2.05 10.94
N PRO A 11 9.88 2.47 10.48
CA PRO A 11 8.77 2.77 11.38
C PRO A 11 8.45 1.56 12.26
N TRP A 12 7.94 1.81 13.47
CA TRP A 12 7.61 0.77 14.45
C TRP A 12 6.70 -0.30 13.83
N GLY A 13 7.15 -1.56 13.83
CA GLY A 13 6.44 -2.70 13.23
C GLY A 13 6.83 -3.05 11.79
N ALA A 14 7.71 -2.27 11.13
CA ALA A 14 8.29 -2.68 9.85
C ALA A 14 9.22 -3.88 10.05
N PRO A 15 9.16 -4.92 9.21
CA PRO A 15 10.12 -6.01 9.26
C PRO A 15 11.55 -5.47 9.08
N ALA A 16 12.51 -6.15 9.72
CA ALA A 16 13.93 -5.90 9.49
C ALA A 16 14.25 -6.04 8.00
N LEU A 17 15.33 -5.39 7.55
CA LEU A 17 15.86 -5.65 6.22
C LEU A 17 16.10 -7.16 6.07
N GLY A 18 15.54 -7.76 5.03
CA GLY A 18 15.84 -9.15 4.70
C GLY A 18 17.34 -9.31 4.48
N THR A 19 17.93 -10.36 5.03
CA THR A 19 19.30 -10.76 4.69
C THR A 19 19.32 -11.27 3.25
N ASP A 20 20.42 -11.01 2.54
CA ASP A 20 20.62 -11.53 1.20
C ASP A 20 20.48 -13.05 1.21
N ARG A 21 19.49 -13.59 0.46
CA ARG A 21 19.24 -15.03 0.33
C ARG A 21 19.68 -15.49 -1.07
N PRO A 22 20.97 -15.82 -1.27
CA PRO A 22 21.50 -16.21 -2.59
C PRO A 22 20.88 -17.51 -3.14
N ASP A 23 20.24 -18.29 -2.28
CA ASP A 23 19.44 -19.49 -2.59
C ASP A 23 18.01 -19.17 -3.08
N GLN A 24 17.54 -17.93 -2.87
CA GLN A 24 16.24 -17.44 -3.31
C GLN A 24 16.42 -16.20 -4.22
N PRO A 25 16.97 -16.35 -5.44
CA PRO A 25 17.39 -15.24 -6.31
C PRO A 25 16.25 -14.33 -6.79
N HIS A 26 14.99 -14.69 -6.50
CA HIS A 26 13.81 -13.86 -6.76
C HIS A 26 13.52 -12.84 -5.65
N PHE A 27 14.11 -13.02 -4.47
CA PHE A 27 14.05 -12.10 -3.34
C PHE A 27 15.34 -11.29 -3.27
N GLU A 28 15.48 -10.33 -4.19
CA GLU A 28 16.64 -9.42 -4.22
C GLU A 28 16.60 -8.40 -3.06
N LEU A 29 17.78 -8.08 -2.53
CA LEU A 29 18.01 -6.84 -1.80
C LEU A 29 17.60 -5.64 -2.66
N GLY A 30 16.58 -4.89 -2.24
CA GLY A 30 16.03 -3.76 -2.99
C GLY A 30 14.52 -3.78 -3.17
N ARG A 31 13.82 -4.83 -2.69
CA ARG A 31 12.37 -4.80 -2.56
C ARG A 31 11.97 -3.58 -1.71
N PRO A 32 11.00 -2.75 -2.16
CA PRO A 32 10.35 -1.79 -1.27
C PRO A 32 9.85 -2.57 -0.05
N ARG A 33 10.13 -2.07 1.16
CA ARG A 33 9.66 -2.73 2.39
C ARG A 33 8.13 -2.88 2.33
N LEU A 34 7.52 -3.68 3.21
CA LEU A 34 6.11 -3.46 3.51
C LEU A 34 5.96 -1.97 3.92
N GLY A 35 5.26 -1.19 3.10
CA GLY A 35 5.21 0.27 3.21
C GLY A 35 6.15 1.07 2.27
N GLY A 36 6.77 0.44 1.27
CA GLY A 36 7.51 1.08 0.18
C GLY A 36 9.00 1.35 0.44
N LEU A 37 9.59 2.27 -0.34
CA LEU A 37 10.98 2.69 -0.20
C LEU A 37 11.27 3.27 1.19
N ALA A 38 12.42 2.92 1.76
CA ALA A 38 12.88 3.49 3.03
C ALA A 38 13.17 4.99 2.93
N THR A 39 13.70 5.42 1.77
CA THR A 39 13.86 6.83 1.41
C THR A 39 12.92 7.11 0.22
N PRO A 40 11.76 7.74 0.45
CA PRO A 40 10.82 8.06 -0.61
C PRO A 40 11.42 9.00 -1.67
N VAL A 41 10.95 8.88 -2.91
CA VAL A 41 11.16 9.90 -3.94
C VAL A 41 10.55 11.21 -3.45
N ALA A 42 11.35 12.28 -3.47
CA ALA A 42 10.91 13.60 -3.05
C ALA A 42 10.22 14.34 -4.20
N PHE A 43 9.09 14.96 -3.88
CA PHE A 43 8.33 15.83 -4.77
C PHE A 43 8.36 17.27 -4.26
N GLY A 44 8.53 18.22 -5.18
CA GLY A 44 8.38 19.64 -4.91
C GLY A 44 6.93 20.03 -4.65
N GLU A 45 6.71 21.28 -4.23
CA GLU A 45 5.37 21.78 -3.90
C GLU A 45 4.41 21.73 -5.11
N ASP A 46 4.90 22.08 -6.30
CA ASP A 46 4.08 22.06 -7.52
C ASP A 46 3.77 20.63 -7.97
N GLU A 47 4.75 19.72 -7.88
CA GLU A 47 4.56 18.30 -8.17
C GLU A 47 3.52 17.68 -7.23
N ALA A 48 3.60 17.98 -5.93
CA ALA A 48 2.63 17.54 -4.93
C ALA A 48 1.21 18.02 -5.25
N LYS A 49 1.04 19.30 -5.61
CA LYS A 49 -0.27 19.85 -6.01
C LYS A 49 -0.85 19.16 -7.24
N VAL A 50 -0.01 18.81 -8.22
CA VAL A 50 -0.44 18.06 -9.41
C VAL A 50 -0.87 16.65 -9.01
N ILE A 51 -0.11 15.97 -8.15
CA ILE A 51 -0.46 14.63 -7.63
C ILE A 51 -1.83 14.66 -6.94
N ASP A 52 -2.04 15.61 -6.03
CA ASP A 52 -3.32 15.78 -5.33
C ASP A 52 -4.48 16.04 -6.31
N ALA A 53 -4.28 16.96 -7.26
CA ALA A 53 -5.31 17.29 -8.25
C ALA A 53 -5.65 16.09 -9.15
N VAL A 54 -4.66 15.27 -9.54
CA VAL A 54 -4.88 14.03 -10.28
C VAL A 54 -5.69 13.05 -9.44
N ALA A 55 -5.29 12.84 -8.18
CA ALA A 55 -5.91 11.90 -7.28
C ALA A 55 -7.38 12.25 -7.02
N ASP A 56 -7.67 13.52 -6.69
CA ASP A 56 -9.03 14.02 -6.48
C ASP A 56 -9.89 13.96 -7.75
N THR A 57 -9.27 14.07 -8.93
CA THR A 57 -9.98 13.90 -10.20
C THR A 57 -10.37 12.44 -10.45
N LEU A 58 -9.50 11.49 -10.08
CA LEU A 58 -9.74 10.05 -10.26
C LEU A 58 -10.68 9.46 -9.19
N ILE A 59 -10.62 9.99 -7.98
CA ILE A 59 -11.47 9.60 -6.86
C ILE A 59 -12.08 10.88 -6.27
N PRO A 60 -13.22 11.35 -6.82
CA PRO A 60 -13.89 12.52 -6.29
C PRO A 60 -14.36 12.30 -4.85
N PRO A 61 -14.23 13.29 -3.95
CA PRO A 61 -14.72 13.16 -2.58
C PRO A 61 -16.24 13.05 -2.56
N GLY A 62 -16.78 12.30 -1.59
CA GLY A 62 -18.23 12.15 -1.43
C GLY A 62 -18.65 10.96 -0.60
N GLY A 63 -19.94 10.89 -0.26
CA GLY A 63 -20.53 9.71 0.40
C GLY A 63 -19.92 9.38 1.77
N GLY A 64 -19.38 10.37 2.50
CA GLY A 64 -18.71 10.18 3.79
C GLY A 64 -17.24 9.77 3.70
N PHE A 65 -16.66 9.69 2.50
CA PHE A 65 -15.25 9.42 2.26
C PHE A 65 -14.43 10.72 2.14
N PRO A 66 -13.18 10.76 2.63
CA PRO A 66 -12.30 11.93 2.50
C PRO A 66 -11.85 12.13 1.05
N ALA A 67 -11.32 13.31 0.70
CA ALA A 67 -10.62 13.46 -0.59
C ALA A 67 -9.26 12.72 -0.54
N PRO A 68 -8.75 12.23 -1.67
CA PRO A 68 -7.37 11.74 -1.76
C PRO A 68 -6.32 12.74 -1.27
N SER A 69 -6.48 14.03 -1.59
CA SER A 69 -5.60 15.09 -1.09
C SER A 69 -5.59 15.20 0.45
N ASP A 70 -6.70 14.86 1.11
CA ASP A 70 -6.84 14.97 2.57
C ASP A 70 -6.13 13.85 3.33
N VAL A 71 -5.72 12.78 2.64
CA VAL A 71 -5.12 11.58 3.25
C VAL A 71 -3.64 11.38 2.91
N GLY A 72 -2.97 12.44 2.44
CA GLY A 72 -1.52 12.46 2.29
C GLY A 72 -0.96 11.56 1.18
N ILE A 73 -1.67 11.45 0.06
CA ILE A 73 -1.35 10.49 -1.02
C ILE A 73 0.03 10.70 -1.65
N VAL A 74 0.60 11.91 -1.58
CA VAL A 74 1.94 12.24 -2.08
C VAL A 74 3.04 11.39 -1.42
N ASP A 75 2.92 11.07 -0.12
CA ASP A 75 3.90 10.20 0.57
C ASP A 75 3.87 8.78 -0.02
N PHE A 76 2.69 8.27 -0.35
CA PHE A 76 2.53 6.98 -0.99
C PHE A 76 3.17 6.96 -2.39
N PHE A 77 2.97 8.01 -3.18
CA PHE A 77 3.66 8.15 -4.46
C PHE A 77 5.18 8.07 -4.29
N GLY A 78 5.73 8.76 -3.28
CA GLY A 78 7.17 8.79 -3.05
C GLY A 78 7.73 7.41 -2.69
N ARG A 79 6.96 6.66 -1.90
CA ARG A 79 7.32 5.32 -1.43
C ARG A 79 7.24 4.24 -2.51
N TYR A 80 6.42 4.42 -3.54
CA TYR A 80 6.15 3.38 -4.54
C TYR A 80 6.57 3.75 -5.96
N THR A 81 7.23 4.89 -6.14
CA THR A 81 7.90 5.28 -7.38
C THR A 81 9.33 4.77 -7.38
N THR A 82 9.79 4.17 -8.48
CA THR A 82 11.17 3.67 -8.59
C THR A 82 12.13 4.86 -8.72
N PRO A 83 13.15 5.02 -7.84
CA PRO A 83 14.04 6.17 -7.89
C PRO A 83 14.91 6.17 -9.14
N LYS A 84 15.37 7.36 -9.54
CA LYS A 84 16.29 7.51 -10.68
C LYS A 84 17.52 6.61 -10.55
N GLY A 85 17.89 5.98 -11.67
CA GLY A 85 19.05 5.08 -11.75
C GLY A 85 18.77 3.63 -11.33
N TYR A 86 17.54 3.33 -10.91
CA TYR A 86 17.07 1.98 -10.63
C TYR A 86 16.06 1.55 -11.69
N ARG A 87 16.05 0.25 -12.00
CA ARG A 87 15.06 -0.33 -12.92
C ARG A 87 13.76 -0.62 -12.19
N ALA A 88 12.62 -0.24 -12.77
CA ALA A 88 11.30 -0.61 -12.26
C ALA A 88 11.08 -2.13 -12.28
N LYS A 89 11.28 -2.80 -11.14
CA LYS A 89 11.07 -4.26 -10.97
C LYS A 89 9.77 -4.61 -10.26
N HIS A 90 9.14 -3.65 -9.60
CA HIS A 90 7.96 -3.87 -8.79
C HIS A 90 6.80 -3.04 -9.31
N TYR A 91 5.61 -3.64 -9.27
CA TYR A 91 4.37 -2.95 -9.56
C TYR A 91 4.24 -1.68 -8.69
N PRO A 92 3.82 -0.52 -9.25
CA PRO A 92 3.21 -0.35 -10.57
C PRO A 92 4.19 -0.18 -11.73
N TYR A 93 5.49 -0.41 -11.52
CA TYR A 93 6.54 -0.30 -12.54
C TYR A 93 6.77 1.13 -13.05
N LEU A 94 6.48 2.14 -12.24
CA LEU A 94 6.67 3.54 -12.58
C LEU A 94 8.04 4.03 -12.11
N GLU A 95 8.78 4.67 -13.01
CA GLU A 95 10.07 5.30 -12.73
C GLU A 95 9.91 6.79 -12.41
N GLU A 96 10.81 7.32 -11.56
CA GLU A 96 10.78 8.70 -11.09
C GLU A 96 10.85 9.70 -12.24
N GLU A 97 11.68 9.42 -13.26
CA GLU A 97 11.86 10.33 -14.39
C GLU A 97 10.58 10.45 -15.22
N ASP A 98 9.92 9.33 -15.51
CA ASP A 98 8.65 9.30 -16.24
C ASP A 98 7.53 10.02 -15.46
N LEU A 99 7.45 9.78 -14.14
CA LEU A 99 6.47 10.44 -13.29
C LEU A 99 6.72 11.95 -13.25
N LYS A 100 7.97 12.40 -13.04
CA LYS A 100 8.27 13.83 -12.96
C LYS A 100 8.07 14.56 -14.28
N GLU A 101 8.44 13.93 -15.41
CA GLU A 101 8.13 14.47 -16.74
C GLU A 101 6.61 14.63 -16.94
N PHE A 102 5.84 13.63 -16.52
CA PHE A 102 4.40 13.67 -16.59
C PHE A 102 3.79 14.78 -15.72
N LEU A 103 4.21 14.90 -14.46
CA LEU A 103 3.74 15.94 -13.55
C LEU A 103 4.06 17.34 -14.09
N ALA A 104 5.27 17.53 -14.63
CA ALA A 104 5.68 18.77 -15.26
C ALA A 104 4.81 19.13 -16.48
N ARG A 105 4.40 18.13 -17.27
CA ARG A 105 3.55 18.34 -18.45
C ARG A 105 2.12 18.76 -18.09
N LEU A 106 1.55 18.24 -17.00
CA LEU A 106 0.25 18.70 -16.51
C LEU A 106 0.36 20.12 -15.93
N GLY A 107 1.34 20.34 -15.06
CA GLY A 107 1.70 21.66 -14.53
C GLY A 107 0.57 22.41 -13.82
N SER A 108 0.77 23.72 -13.69
CA SER A 108 -0.15 24.64 -12.98
C SER A 108 -1.52 24.75 -13.62
N ASP A 109 -1.59 24.63 -14.95
CA ASP A 109 -2.83 24.82 -15.69
C ASP A 109 -3.82 23.68 -15.37
N PHE A 110 -3.32 22.47 -15.18
CA PHE A 110 -4.13 21.35 -14.70
C PHE A 110 -4.64 21.61 -13.27
N VAL A 111 -3.75 22.05 -12.37
CA VAL A 111 -4.09 22.34 -10.96
C VAL A 111 -5.09 23.48 -10.84
N THR A 112 -5.02 24.50 -11.68
CA THR A 112 -5.92 25.68 -11.61
C THR A 112 -7.16 25.53 -12.48
N GLY A 113 -7.18 24.56 -13.39
CA GLY A 113 -8.32 24.22 -14.22
C GLY A 113 -9.53 23.75 -13.41
N ASP A 114 -10.73 23.96 -13.97
CA ASP A 114 -11.96 23.44 -13.40
C ASP A 114 -12.05 21.90 -13.49
N ALA A 115 -13.02 21.33 -12.77
CA ALA A 115 -13.18 19.89 -12.68
C ALA A 115 -13.43 19.22 -14.05
N GLU A 116 -14.15 19.89 -14.95
CA GLU A 116 -14.46 19.34 -16.27
C GLU A 116 -13.19 19.28 -17.14
N ASN A 117 -12.38 20.34 -17.14
CA ASN A 117 -11.11 20.38 -17.86
C ASN A 117 -10.13 19.33 -17.33
N ARG A 118 -10.03 19.16 -16.00
CA ARG A 118 -9.19 18.09 -15.42
C ARG A 118 -9.64 16.71 -15.86
N VAL A 119 -10.96 16.45 -15.86
CA VAL A 119 -11.51 15.16 -16.32
C VAL A 119 -11.20 14.92 -17.80
N GLN A 120 -11.31 15.93 -18.66
CA GLN A 120 -10.98 15.78 -20.09
C GLN A 120 -9.50 15.50 -20.29
N GLU A 121 -8.62 16.15 -19.53
CA GLU A 121 -7.19 15.94 -19.63
C GLU A 121 -6.78 14.54 -19.15
N ILE A 122 -7.38 14.04 -18.06
CA ILE A 122 -7.17 12.66 -17.60
C ILE A 122 -7.71 11.64 -18.62
N LYS A 123 -8.86 11.90 -19.26
CA LYS A 123 -9.38 11.03 -20.34
C LYS A 123 -8.48 11.03 -21.57
N ARG A 124 -7.86 12.16 -21.88
CA ARG A 124 -6.89 12.27 -22.97
C ARG A 124 -5.65 11.44 -22.65
N LEU A 125 -5.15 11.55 -21.43
CA LEU A 125 -4.04 10.74 -20.91
C LEU A 125 -4.32 9.24 -21.01
N GLU A 126 -5.49 8.78 -20.56
CA GLU A 126 -5.89 7.36 -20.62
C GLU A 126 -5.82 6.81 -22.05
N LYS A 127 -6.15 7.62 -23.06
CA LYS A 127 -6.12 7.21 -24.47
C LYS A 127 -4.73 7.30 -25.11
N GLU A 128 -3.99 8.36 -24.79
CA GLU A 128 -2.71 8.65 -25.45
C GLU A 128 -1.54 7.89 -24.83
N GLN A 129 -1.62 7.58 -23.52
CA GLN A 129 -0.58 6.87 -22.77
C GLN A 129 -1.21 5.92 -21.76
N GLU A 130 -1.86 4.88 -22.28
CA GLU A 130 -2.62 3.90 -21.50
C GLU A 130 -1.78 3.24 -20.39
N GLU A 131 -0.52 2.91 -20.67
CA GLU A 131 0.39 2.29 -19.69
C GLU A 131 0.64 3.24 -18.50
N LEU A 132 1.13 4.45 -18.78
CA LEU A 132 1.40 5.46 -17.74
C LEU A 132 0.14 5.81 -16.95
N PHE A 133 -1.01 5.93 -17.61
CA PHE A 133 -2.29 6.12 -16.95
C PHE A 133 -2.62 4.95 -16.01
N GLY A 134 -2.42 3.72 -16.46
CA GLY A 134 -2.60 2.51 -15.67
C GLY A 134 -1.74 2.53 -14.40
N GLN A 135 -0.47 2.93 -14.52
CA GLN A 135 0.46 3.04 -13.40
C GLN A 135 0.04 4.13 -12.41
N LEU A 136 -0.34 5.30 -12.91
CA LEU A 136 -0.82 6.43 -12.12
C LEU A 136 -2.11 6.10 -11.37
N ARG A 137 -3.10 5.51 -12.06
CA ARG A 137 -4.34 5.04 -11.45
C ARG A 137 -4.06 4.04 -10.33
N SER A 138 -3.07 3.18 -10.53
CA SER A 138 -2.67 2.20 -9.52
C SER A 138 -2.12 2.90 -8.28
N LEU A 139 -1.17 3.83 -8.42
CA LEU A 139 -0.67 4.60 -7.29
C LEU A 139 -1.79 5.34 -6.54
N VAL A 140 -2.72 5.96 -7.27
CA VAL A 140 -3.85 6.66 -6.66
C VAL A 140 -4.75 5.70 -5.89
N TYR A 141 -5.14 4.58 -6.49
CA TYR A 141 -6.09 3.66 -5.87
C TYR A 141 -5.47 2.94 -4.68
N TYR A 142 -4.25 2.42 -4.81
CA TYR A 142 -3.57 1.76 -3.69
C TYR A 142 -3.25 2.75 -2.57
N GLY A 143 -2.76 3.95 -2.91
CA GLY A 143 -2.49 4.99 -1.92
C GLY A 143 -3.75 5.37 -1.15
N TYR A 144 -4.82 5.70 -1.86
CA TYR A 144 -6.09 6.10 -1.25
C TYR A 144 -6.69 5.01 -0.35
N TYR A 145 -6.86 3.80 -0.87
CA TYR A 145 -7.47 2.72 -0.10
C TYR A 145 -6.55 2.14 0.98
N SER A 146 -5.25 2.47 0.97
CA SER A 146 -4.34 2.13 2.07
C SER A 146 -4.42 3.09 3.27
N ALA A 147 -5.03 4.26 3.11
CA ALA A 147 -5.14 5.25 4.17
C ALA A 147 -6.07 4.78 5.30
N SER A 148 -5.67 5.08 6.53
CA SER A 148 -6.41 4.65 7.73
C SER A 148 -7.79 5.30 7.81
N GLU A 149 -7.89 6.54 7.37
CA GLU A 149 -9.08 7.38 7.31
C GLU A 149 -10.09 6.81 6.31
N VAL A 150 -9.60 6.32 5.17
CA VAL A 150 -10.43 5.67 4.15
C VAL A 150 -10.88 4.29 4.64
N THR A 151 -10.00 3.53 5.28
CA THR A 151 -10.36 2.24 5.91
C THR A 151 -11.45 2.44 6.97
N ALA A 152 -11.35 3.49 7.79
CA ALA A 152 -12.37 3.85 8.77
C ALA A 152 -13.67 4.31 8.09
N ALA A 153 -13.59 5.04 6.98
CA ALA A 153 -14.76 5.42 6.19
C ALA A 153 -15.46 4.19 5.58
N ILE A 154 -14.73 3.21 5.06
CA ILE A 154 -15.28 1.94 4.56
C ILE A 154 -16.12 1.25 5.65
N ALA A 155 -15.55 1.10 6.85
CA ALA A 155 -16.24 0.45 7.97
C ALA A 155 -17.49 1.20 8.44
N ARG A 156 -17.49 2.53 8.33
CA ARG A 156 -18.59 3.40 8.74
C ARG A 156 -19.71 3.50 7.70
N GLU A 157 -19.35 3.72 6.44
CA GLU A 157 -20.28 4.11 5.38
C GLU A 157 -20.81 2.91 4.57
N ILE A 158 -20.05 1.80 4.50
CA ILE A 158 -20.44 0.62 3.71
C ILE A 158 -21.04 -0.44 4.65
N PRO A 159 -22.33 -0.83 4.51
CA PRO A 159 -22.94 -1.82 5.39
C PRO A 159 -22.21 -3.17 5.45
N ALA A 160 -21.65 -3.62 4.31
CA ALA A 160 -20.85 -4.83 4.21
C ALA A 160 -19.37 -4.63 4.63
N GLY A 161 -18.94 -3.39 4.87
CA GLY A 161 -17.57 -3.04 5.22
C GLY A 161 -17.28 -3.07 6.73
N ARG A 162 -18.26 -3.39 7.59
CA ARG A 162 -18.08 -3.39 9.05
C ARG A 162 -16.97 -4.31 9.55
N ASP A 163 -16.74 -5.41 8.84
CA ASP A 163 -15.69 -6.39 9.15
C ASP A 163 -14.39 -6.13 8.35
N TYR A 164 -14.28 -4.97 7.68
CA TYR A 164 -13.08 -4.59 6.94
C TYR A 164 -12.02 -4.06 7.92
N HIS A 165 -10.98 -4.85 8.13
CA HIS A 165 -9.97 -4.59 9.17
C HIS A 165 -8.58 -4.19 8.66
N GLY A 166 -8.38 -4.03 7.35
CA GLY A 166 -7.06 -3.67 6.85
C GLY A 166 -7.02 -3.21 5.41
N PRO A 167 -5.96 -2.47 5.04
CA PRO A 167 -5.78 -1.91 3.70
C PRO A 167 -5.70 -3.02 2.64
N PRO A 168 -6.03 -2.72 1.37
CA PRO A 168 -5.78 -3.65 0.29
C PRO A 168 -4.30 -3.99 0.24
N LEU A 169 -3.99 -5.28 0.18
CA LEU A 169 -2.61 -5.77 0.12
C LEU A 169 -2.10 -5.58 -1.32
N PRO A 170 -1.18 -4.65 -1.60
CA PRO A 170 -0.73 -4.37 -2.97
C PRO A 170 -0.07 -5.59 -3.63
N TYR A 171 0.39 -6.53 -2.81
CA TYR A 171 1.00 -7.80 -3.21
C TYR A 171 0.13 -9.02 -2.84
N GLY A 172 -1.14 -8.84 -2.47
CA GLY A 172 -2.01 -9.93 -2.02
C GLY A 172 -1.41 -10.73 -0.85
N TYR A 173 -1.53 -12.05 -0.91
CA TYR A 173 -1.00 -12.98 0.10
C TYR A 173 0.48 -13.31 -0.08
N LEU A 174 1.27 -12.58 -0.90
CA LEU A 174 2.69 -12.93 -1.13
C LEU A 174 3.50 -13.06 0.16
N HIS A 175 3.15 -12.31 1.21
CA HIS A 175 3.76 -12.40 2.54
C HIS A 175 3.32 -13.63 3.36
N CYS A 176 2.20 -14.26 3.03
CA CYS A 176 1.76 -15.53 3.64
C CYS A 176 2.37 -16.75 2.95
N ILE A 177 2.89 -16.57 1.72
CA ILE A 177 3.61 -17.59 0.94
C ILE A 177 5.12 -17.33 0.91
N GLU A 178 5.61 -16.31 1.62
CA GLU A 178 7.03 -16.24 2.01
C GLU A 178 7.32 -17.41 2.96
N ASP A 179 8.46 -18.07 2.74
CA ASP A 179 8.90 -19.12 3.64
C ASP A 179 9.09 -18.51 5.03
N TRP A 180 8.26 -18.98 5.97
CA TRP A 180 8.36 -18.61 7.36
C TRP A 180 9.75 -19.04 7.85
N ASP A 181 10.51 -18.09 8.36
CA ASP A 181 11.76 -18.38 9.05
C ASP A 181 11.43 -19.15 10.35
N ASP A 182 12.16 -20.25 10.61
CA ASP A 182 12.04 -21.05 11.82
C ASP A 182 12.18 -20.21 13.11
N GLU A 183 12.97 -19.12 13.10
CA GLU A 183 13.07 -18.18 14.23
C GLU A 183 11.77 -17.39 14.45
N VAL A 184 11.09 -16.98 13.39
CA VAL A 184 9.81 -16.26 13.47
C VAL A 184 8.70 -17.19 13.96
N LEU A 185 8.67 -18.43 13.47
CA LEU A 185 7.79 -19.49 13.95
C LEU A 185 8.04 -19.84 15.43
N ALA A 186 9.30 -19.84 15.87
CA ALA A 186 9.66 -20.12 17.26
C ALA A 186 9.27 -18.97 18.22
N SER A 187 9.12 -17.74 17.71
CA SER A 187 8.77 -16.55 18.50
C SER A 187 7.26 -16.34 18.69
N ALA A 188 6.43 -17.03 17.90
CA ALA A 188 4.98 -17.07 18.11
C ALA A 188 4.72 -17.80 19.43
N GLY A 189 4.27 -17.07 20.47
CA GLY A 189 4.35 -17.46 21.87
C GLY A 189 3.75 -18.82 22.25
N GLN A 190 3.95 -19.20 23.51
CA GLN A 190 3.44 -20.47 24.07
C GLN A 190 1.94 -20.66 23.77
N GLY A 191 1.64 -21.54 22.81
CA GLY A 191 0.29 -21.87 22.35
C GLY A 191 0.03 -21.66 20.85
N SER A 192 0.90 -20.97 20.12
CA SER A 192 0.81 -20.79 18.67
C SER A 192 1.95 -21.55 17.97
N GLY A 193 1.81 -22.87 17.88
CA GLY A 193 2.66 -23.70 17.03
C GLY A 193 1.88 -24.20 15.82
N TYR A 194 2.53 -24.30 14.67
CA TYR A 194 2.01 -25.09 13.55
C TYR A 194 1.88 -26.55 13.99
N ILE A 195 0.68 -27.13 13.85
CA ILE A 195 0.43 -28.56 14.06
C ILE A 195 0.30 -29.16 12.66
N ALA A 196 1.17 -30.12 12.32
CA ALA A 196 1.04 -30.83 11.06
C ALA A 196 -0.35 -31.48 10.97
N THR A 197 -0.95 -31.51 9.78
CA THR A 197 -2.32 -32.00 9.57
C THR A 197 -2.56 -33.39 10.18
N ASP A 198 -1.54 -34.26 10.14
CA ASP A 198 -1.59 -35.61 10.67
C ASP A 198 -1.53 -35.68 12.21
N ASP A 199 -1.05 -34.61 12.86
CA ASP A 199 -0.94 -34.49 14.31
C ASP A 199 -2.16 -33.82 14.96
N VAL A 200 -3.15 -33.41 14.15
CA VAL A 200 -4.40 -32.79 14.64
C VAL A 200 -5.29 -33.86 15.27
N VAL A 201 -5.34 -33.89 16.61
CA VAL A 201 -6.27 -34.73 17.36
C VAL A 201 -7.58 -34.00 17.59
N ARG A 202 -8.71 -34.64 17.24
CA ARG A 202 -10.04 -34.09 17.53
C ARG A 202 -10.23 -33.96 19.04
N VAL A 203 -10.55 -32.75 19.50
CA VAL A 203 -10.85 -32.50 20.92
C VAL A 203 -12.28 -32.98 21.22
N ASP A 204 -12.43 -33.73 22.32
CA ASP A 204 -13.74 -34.12 22.84
C ASP A 204 -14.43 -32.93 23.52
N LEU A 205 -15.49 -32.44 22.90
CA LEU A 205 -16.27 -31.28 23.36
C LEU A 205 -17.38 -31.67 24.35
N SER A 206 -17.51 -32.95 24.74
CA SER A 206 -18.57 -33.43 25.63
C SER A 206 -18.56 -32.80 27.03
N LYS A 207 -17.46 -32.15 27.42
CA LYS A 207 -17.29 -31.45 28.71
C LYS A 207 -17.42 -29.92 28.63
N LEU A 208 -17.59 -29.35 27.43
CA LEU A 208 -17.80 -27.91 27.26
C LEU A 208 -19.26 -27.55 27.56
N THR A 209 -19.50 -27.07 28.78
CA THR A 209 -20.80 -26.51 29.18
C THR A 209 -20.84 -25.02 28.83
N TRP A 210 -21.40 -24.70 27.67
CA TRP A 210 -21.78 -23.33 27.35
C TRP A 210 -22.88 -22.92 28.33
N THR A 211 -22.56 -22.04 29.29
CA THR A 211 -23.56 -21.50 30.21
C THR A 211 -24.46 -20.56 29.43
N LYS A 212 -25.58 -21.10 28.94
CA LYS A 212 -26.71 -20.32 28.45
C LYS A 212 -27.29 -19.57 29.64
N LYS A 213 -27.03 -18.26 29.75
CA LYS A 213 -27.73 -17.38 30.68
C LYS A 213 -28.87 -16.70 29.91
N GLU A 214 -30.04 -17.32 29.91
CA GLU A 214 -31.34 -16.69 29.63
C GLU A 214 -32.23 -17.01 30.84
N SER A 215 -32.45 -16.05 31.73
CA SER A 215 -33.59 -15.12 31.73
C SER A 215 -34.80 -15.69 32.48
N SER A 216 -35.01 -15.18 33.70
CA SER A 216 -36.33 -15.03 34.35
C SER A 216 -36.30 -13.75 35.16
#